data_AF-A0AAW0E6F1-F1
#
_entry.id   AF-A0AAW0E6F1-F1
#
_cell.length_a   1.000
_cell.length_b   1.000
_cell.length_c   1.000
_cell.angle_alpha   90.00
_cell.angle_beta   90.00
_cell.angle_gamma   90.00
#
_symmetry.space_group_name_H-M   'P 1'
#
loop_
_entity.id
_entity.type
_entity.pdbx_description
1 polymer ?
#
loop_
_entity_poly.entity_id
_entity_poly.type
_entity_poly.pdbx_seq_one_letter_code
_entity_poly.pdbx_strand_id
1 'polypeptide(L)'
;MTDYDDPMIDGPQREPPPEPSTSTQDAAGTKRQAVSGPSQTERDQLRSQINCLQDQVKQEIRRRKAQEASTQQQLSEVEQKAYNKAHAAAQREMERIIKDYEAAATVYYAQQNAEEIGKARQYATELRAALDQGTATFDEQMTAAAQGFQDLQNQLESERLEHEKELAEKTDQIMELMNKLRNNKPSAPSSTRPEPEAGQPSFTMSFTSRQQRHQRQVDRILNTKGVDIPILPLRPVSPTTNATPSSSSSGSTSNSGNPDPQDLDNASVQTIVRAFNETLQNLGLQQVIRIETGSQGKKKKGSKRKRINLSELERAVQAQRELLCKEDDLDYKQGLREVWRASQGLMRYQDFRGYSPADIGSVKKCDAGGAGPAISDYQLDFSKGYLSSLWNCKIIDKLVAYFFHARSKSPNGWGLPDVTDGYIRGIFHNVALKQSYDQYKKGQPRHIPELGRYETQEEVDERCDEDDDKRKGEKARRENKAQKLDRRKGLVEKQITLKMMKRDPDLKTWEYLKVLLKWLGVAGMSSEDPDSRDVGGIVRVVYTVRICLWRHPNITEYLQMIDKTEKRKANACPRVTGTAYGRSDAPIGLPLKMYNPKWLDEKKEVFPAFEEVLEVSQEAFDFLVVATSNSRV
;
A
#
# COMPACT_ATOMS: atom_id res chain seq x y z
N MET A 1 17.50 -36.35 9.48
CA MET A 1 18.20 -37.47 10.12
C MET A 1 18.79 -36.95 11.43
N THR A 2 17.93 -36.86 12.43
CA THR A 2 18.22 -36.62 13.85
C THR A 2 16.93 -37.04 14.55
N ASP A 3 16.90 -38.31 14.94
CA ASP A 3 15.89 -38.85 15.83
C ASP A 3 16.06 -38.20 17.21
N TYR A 4 15.00 -37.56 17.70
CA TYR A 4 14.87 -37.22 19.10
C TYR A 4 13.54 -37.82 19.57
N ASP A 5 13.68 -38.98 20.21
CA ASP A 5 12.64 -39.60 21.03
C ASP A 5 12.28 -38.65 22.17
N ASP A 6 11.01 -38.27 22.22
CA ASP A 6 10.41 -37.46 23.26
C ASP A 6 10.06 -38.40 24.44
N PRO A 7 10.67 -38.26 25.63
CA PRO A 7 10.36 -39.13 26.75
C PRO A 7 8.99 -38.75 27.33
N MET A 8 8.05 -39.68 27.24
CA MET A 8 6.80 -39.70 28.00
C MET A 8 7.10 -39.43 29.48
N ILE A 9 6.77 -38.23 29.96
CA ILE A 9 6.77 -37.90 31.38
C ILE A 9 5.50 -38.52 31.98
N ASP A 10 5.64 -39.71 32.54
CA ASP A 10 4.65 -40.31 33.42
C ASP A 10 4.45 -39.38 34.63
N GLY A 11 3.26 -38.78 34.71
CA GLY A 11 2.85 -37.99 35.86
C GLY A 11 2.79 -38.87 37.12
N PRO A 12 3.19 -38.36 38.30
CA PRO A 12 3.18 -39.14 39.52
C PRO A 12 1.73 -39.57 39.85
N GLN A 13 1.50 -40.89 39.84
CA GLN A 13 0.27 -41.48 40.34
C GLN A 13 0.08 -41.03 41.80
N ARG A 14 -0.98 -40.25 42.05
CA ARG A 14 -1.42 -39.93 43.40
C ARG A 14 -1.95 -41.22 44.03
N GLU A 15 -1.17 -41.80 44.94
CA GLU A 15 -1.64 -42.84 45.85
C GLU A 15 -2.83 -42.31 46.67
N PRO A 16 -3.94 -43.06 46.75
CA PRO A 16 -5.06 -42.72 47.62
C PRO A 16 -4.63 -42.84 49.09
N PRO A 17 -5.17 -41.99 49.99
CA PRO A 17 -4.86 -42.05 51.41
C PRO A 17 -5.31 -43.40 52.02
N PRO A 18 -4.53 -43.99 52.92
CA PRO A 18 -4.88 -45.27 53.55
C PRO A 18 -6.13 -45.12 54.41
N GLU A 19 -7.09 -46.01 54.18
CA GLU A 19 -8.32 -46.11 54.96
C GLU A 19 -8.02 -46.46 56.44
N PRO A 20 -8.78 -45.89 57.39
CA PRO A 20 -8.64 -46.23 58.80
C PRO A 20 -9.13 -47.65 59.05
N SER A 21 -8.19 -48.55 59.31
CA SER A 21 -8.43 -49.93 59.74
C SER A 21 -9.10 -49.91 61.13
N THR A 22 -10.39 -50.23 61.14
CA THR A 22 -11.17 -50.52 62.33
C THR A 22 -10.82 -51.92 62.83
N SER A 23 -9.77 -52.03 63.65
CA SER A 23 -9.43 -53.25 64.38
C SER A 23 -10.17 -53.26 65.73
N THR A 24 -11.30 -53.95 65.73
CA THR A 24 -12.10 -54.29 66.91
C THR A 24 -11.49 -55.48 67.64
N GLN A 25 -11.36 -55.33 68.97
CA GLN A 25 -11.35 -56.36 70.02
C GLN A 25 -10.25 -57.43 70.02
N ASP A 26 -9.43 -57.39 71.08
CA ASP A 26 -9.27 -58.56 71.93
C ASP A 26 -9.12 -58.13 73.40
N ALA A 27 -10.12 -58.53 74.19
CA ALA A 27 -10.22 -58.30 75.62
C ALA A 27 -9.65 -59.50 76.37
N ALA A 28 -8.39 -59.40 76.81
CA ALA A 28 -7.84 -60.31 77.81
C ALA A 28 -7.84 -59.62 79.18
N GLY A 29 -8.64 -60.17 80.10
CA GLY A 29 -8.84 -59.66 81.45
C GLY A 29 -7.59 -59.75 82.30
N THR A 30 -7.00 -58.59 82.61
CA THR A 30 -5.97 -58.46 83.64
C THR A 30 -6.61 -57.95 84.92
N LYS A 31 -6.52 -58.76 85.99
CA LYS A 31 -6.92 -58.44 87.36
C LYS A 31 -6.42 -57.05 87.77
N ARG A 32 -7.34 -56.15 88.08
CA ARG A 32 -7.06 -54.82 88.65
C ARG A 32 -6.59 -54.98 90.10
N GLN A 33 -5.26 -54.97 90.30
CA GLN A 33 -4.70 -54.50 91.57
C GLN A 33 -4.92 -52.99 91.64
N ALA A 34 -5.69 -52.54 92.65
CA ALA A 34 -5.89 -51.14 92.93
C ALA A 34 -4.59 -50.56 93.52
N VAL A 35 -3.69 -50.12 92.62
CA VAL A 35 -2.54 -49.28 92.98
C VAL A 35 -3.11 -47.90 93.31
N SER A 36 -2.82 -47.38 94.51
CA SER A 36 -3.20 -46.03 94.92
C SER A 36 -2.70 -45.03 93.89
N GLY A 37 -3.62 -44.32 93.24
CA GLY A 37 -3.26 -43.35 92.21
C GLY A 37 -2.35 -42.25 92.75
N PRO A 38 -1.56 -41.60 91.88
CA PRO A 38 -0.66 -40.53 92.27
C PRO A 38 -1.43 -39.44 93.02
N SER A 39 -0.81 -38.95 94.09
CA SER A 39 -1.32 -37.87 94.92
C SER A 39 -1.60 -36.63 94.06
N GLN A 40 -2.54 -35.79 94.49
CA GLN A 40 -2.92 -34.59 93.73
C GLN A 40 -1.69 -33.70 93.42
N THR A 41 -0.77 -33.60 94.38
CA THR A 41 0.51 -32.90 94.26
C THR A 41 1.40 -33.45 93.14
N GLU A 42 1.52 -34.78 93.00
CA GLU A 42 2.28 -35.39 91.91
C GLU A 42 1.64 -35.13 90.54
N ARG A 43 0.29 -35.10 90.47
CA ARG A 43 -0.42 -34.77 89.23
C ARG A 43 -0.18 -33.33 88.80
N ASP A 44 -0.17 -32.40 89.75
CA ASP A 44 0.08 -30.99 89.47
C ASP A 44 1.54 -30.75 89.07
N GLN A 45 2.49 -31.46 89.70
CA GLN A 45 3.90 -31.43 89.32
C GLN A 45 4.13 -31.97 87.89
N LEU A 46 3.51 -33.10 87.55
CA LEU A 46 3.56 -33.67 86.21
C LEU A 46 2.92 -32.75 85.17
N ARG A 47 1.78 -32.10 85.49
CA ARG A 47 1.15 -31.11 84.60
C ARG A 47 2.07 -29.92 84.34
N SER A 48 2.73 -29.40 85.37
CA SER A 48 3.70 -28.32 85.22
C SER A 48 4.88 -28.73 84.34
N GLN A 49 5.38 -29.96 84.50
CA GLN A 49 6.50 -30.48 83.73
C GLN A 49 6.10 -30.72 82.26
N ILE A 50 4.90 -31.25 82.01
CA ILE A 50 4.33 -31.41 80.67
C ILE A 50 4.16 -30.04 79.99
N ASN A 51 3.62 -29.04 80.69
CA ASN A 51 3.45 -27.69 80.12
C ASN A 51 4.80 -27.07 79.75
N CYS A 52 5.81 -27.20 80.61
CA CYS A 52 7.16 -26.72 80.33
C CYS A 52 7.78 -27.40 79.08
N LEU A 53 7.65 -28.73 78.97
CA LEU A 53 8.13 -29.47 77.80
C LEU A 53 7.35 -29.09 76.53
N GLN A 54 6.03 -28.91 76.62
CA GLN A 54 5.22 -28.45 75.49
C GLN A 54 5.65 -27.07 75.00
N ASP A 55 6.00 -26.16 75.91
CA ASP A 55 6.46 -24.82 75.55
C ASP A 55 7.87 -24.84 74.94
N GLN A 56 8.76 -25.70 75.44
CA GLN A 56 10.07 -25.94 74.80
C GLN A 56 9.92 -26.50 73.38
N VAL A 57 9.05 -27.50 73.18
CA VAL A 57 8.79 -28.06 71.86
C VAL A 57 8.19 -27.01 70.92
N LYS A 58 7.25 -26.17 71.40
CA LYS A 58 6.69 -25.06 70.60
C LYS A 58 7.75 -24.04 70.21
N GLN A 59 8.67 -23.70 71.12
CA GLN A 59 9.77 -22.79 70.82
C GLN A 59 10.71 -23.38 69.76
N GLU A 60 11.05 -24.67 69.88
CA GLU A 60 11.92 -25.35 68.91
C GLU A 60 11.26 -25.45 67.53
N ILE A 61 9.96 -25.74 67.46
CA ILE A 61 9.19 -25.71 66.20
C ILE A 61 9.22 -24.31 65.57
N ARG A 62 9.02 -23.25 66.37
CA ARG A 62 9.09 -21.86 65.86
C ARG A 62 10.48 -21.53 65.34
N ARG A 63 11.53 -21.96 66.05
CA ARG A 63 12.93 -21.77 65.64
C ARG A 63 13.22 -22.49 64.31
N ARG A 64 12.81 -23.74 64.16
CA ARG A 64 12.97 -24.50 62.91
C ARG A 64 12.22 -23.87 61.75
N LYS A 65 10.95 -23.47 61.96
CA LYS A 65 10.17 -22.76 60.93
C LYS A 65 10.83 -21.44 60.50
N ALA A 66 11.43 -20.70 61.43
CA ALA A 66 12.17 -19.48 61.09
C ALA A 66 13.44 -19.77 60.29
N GLN A 67 14.17 -20.85 60.62
CA GLN A 67 15.33 -21.29 59.84
C GLN A 67 14.95 -21.79 58.44
N GLU A 68 13.87 -22.55 58.31
CA GLU A 68 13.32 -22.98 57.02
C GLU A 68 12.89 -21.79 56.15
N ALA A 69 12.18 -20.82 56.72
CA ALA A 69 11.80 -19.60 56.00
C ALA A 69 13.04 -18.80 55.54
N SER A 70 14.06 -18.68 56.39
CA SER A 70 15.30 -17.98 56.04
C SER A 70 16.08 -18.70 54.94
N THR A 71 16.15 -20.03 54.95
CA THR A 71 16.83 -20.81 53.91
C THR A 71 16.05 -20.81 52.59
N GLN A 72 14.73 -20.87 52.62
CA GLN A 72 13.88 -20.69 51.43
C GLN A 72 14.07 -19.30 50.81
N GLN A 73 14.15 -18.25 51.62
CA GLN A 73 14.42 -16.90 51.12
C GLN A 73 15.80 -16.84 50.43
N GLN A 74 16.84 -17.38 51.05
CA GLN A 74 18.18 -17.42 50.44
C GLN A 74 18.22 -18.21 49.13
N LEU A 75 17.53 -19.35 49.05
CA LEU A 75 17.41 -20.12 47.81
C LEU A 75 16.72 -19.31 46.70
N SER A 76 15.60 -18.65 47.01
CA SER A 76 14.89 -17.82 46.03
C SER A 76 15.75 -16.65 45.52
N GLU A 77 16.57 -16.04 46.38
CA GLU A 77 17.49 -14.98 45.97
C GLU A 77 18.62 -15.49 45.06
N VAL A 78 19.14 -16.69 45.32
CA VAL A 78 20.17 -17.32 44.49
C VAL A 78 19.60 -17.70 43.12
N GLU A 79 18.40 -18.29 43.08
CA GLU A 79 17.69 -18.62 41.84
C GLU A 79 17.41 -17.37 41.01
N GLN A 80 16.92 -16.29 41.64
CA GLN A 80 16.65 -15.03 40.94
C GLN A 80 17.94 -14.38 40.39
N LYS A 81 19.05 -14.44 41.14
CA LYS A 81 20.36 -13.97 40.67
C LYS A 81 20.88 -14.81 39.49
N ALA A 82 20.73 -16.14 39.55
CA ALA A 82 21.12 -17.05 38.48
C ALA A 82 20.30 -16.78 37.21
N TYR A 83 18.97 -16.63 37.35
CA TYR A 83 18.07 -16.27 36.26
C TYR A 83 18.46 -14.94 35.60
N ASN A 84 18.66 -13.88 36.40
CA ASN A 84 19.06 -12.57 35.88
C ASN A 84 20.42 -12.62 35.16
N LYS A 85 21.36 -13.41 35.67
CA LYS A 85 22.68 -13.60 35.03
C LYS A 85 22.56 -14.34 33.69
N ALA A 86 21.76 -15.41 33.64
CA ALA A 86 21.51 -16.16 32.40
C ALA A 86 20.80 -15.29 31.35
N HIS A 87 19.78 -14.53 31.76
CA HIS A 87 19.06 -13.59 30.89
C HIS A 87 19.99 -12.50 30.32
N ALA A 88 20.84 -11.92 31.15
CA ALA A 88 21.83 -10.92 30.69
C ALA A 88 22.86 -11.51 29.71
N ALA A 89 23.28 -12.77 29.91
CA ALA A 89 24.17 -13.46 28.99
C ALA A 89 23.49 -13.72 27.64
N ALA A 90 22.23 -14.17 27.65
CA ALA A 90 21.44 -14.38 26.44
C ALA A 90 21.21 -13.07 25.67
N GLN A 91 20.95 -11.96 26.35
CA GLN A 91 20.81 -10.64 25.71
C GLN A 91 22.10 -10.20 25.01
N ARG A 92 23.26 -10.37 25.65
CA ARG A 92 24.56 -10.04 25.03
C ARG A 92 24.85 -10.89 23.80
N GLU A 93 24.51 -12.17 23.84
CA GLU A 93 24.69 -13.06 22.69
C GLU A 93 23.77 -12.66 21.54
N MET A 94 22.51 -12.32 21.83
CA MET A 94 21.59 -11.82 20.83
C MET A 94 22.06 -10.50 20.20
N GLU A 95 22.56 -9.55 21.01
CA GLU A 95 23.15 -8.30 20.51
C GLU A 95 24.38 -8.56 19.63
N ARG A 96 25.22 -9.54 19.98
CA ARG A 96 26.35 -9.97 19.15
C ARG A 96 25.87 -10.49 17.79
N ILE A 97 24.89 -11.38 17.77
CA ILE A 97 24.32 -11.94 16.52
C ILE A 97 23.72 -10.84 15.65
N ILE A 98 22.97 -9.89 16.23
CA ILE A 98 22.41 -8.75 15.48
C ILE A 98 23.53 -7.93 14.85
N LYS A 99 24.58 -7.62 15.60
CA LYS A 99 25.70 -6.82 15.11
C LYS A 99 26.48 -7.53 13.99
N ASP A 100 26.68 -8.84 14.10
CA ASP A 100 27.32 -9.65 13.06
C ASP A 100 26.46 -9.70 11.79
N TYR A 101 25.13 -9.81 11.95
CA TYR A 101 24.19 -9.76 10.83
C TYR A 101 24.19 -8.38 10.14
N GLU A 102 24.20 -7.28 10.90
CA GLU A 102 24.30 -5.92 10.35
C GLU A 102 25.60 -5.70 9.58
N ALA A 103 26.72 -6.22 10.10
CA ALA A 103 28.01 -6.17 9.41
C ALA A 103 28.00 -6.97 8.10
N ALA A 104 27.46 -8.20 8.13
CA ALA A 104 27.31 -9.05 6.94
C ALA A 104 26.39 -8.41 5.89
N ALA A 105 25.25 -7.84 6.31
CA ALA A 105 24.33 -7.14 5.44
C ALA A 105 25.01 -5.93 4.76
N THR A 106 25.81 -5.17 5.52
CA THR A 106 26.55 -4.01 4.97
C THR A 106 27.53 -4.45 3.87
N VAL A 107 28.26 -5.55 4.08
CA VAL A 107 29.17 -6.11 3.06
C VAL A 107 28.40 -6.59 1.83
N TYR A 108 27.27 -7.29 2.03
CA TYR A 108 26.42 -7.77 0.95
C TYR A 108 25.89 -6.61 0.07
N TYR A 109 25.34 -5.56 0.69
CA TYR A 109 24.84 -4.39 -0.05
C TYR A 109 25.97 -3.63 -0.76
N ALA A 110 27.15 -3.53 -0.16
CA ALA A 110 28.31 -2.92 -0.81
C ALA A 110 28.74 -3.71 -2.07
N GLN A 111 28.72 -5.05 -2.01
CA GLN A 111 29.02 -5.91 -3.15
C GLN A 111 27.97 -5.78 -4.26
N GLN A 112 26.68 -5.80 -3.92
CA GLN A 112 25.61 -5.62 -4.89
C GLN A 112 25.68 -4.25 -5.58
N ASN A 113 25.93 -3.17 -4.83
CA ASN A 113 26.13 -1.84 -5.40
C ASN A 113 27.35 -1.78 -6.33
N ALA A 114 28.45 -2.47 -5.99
CA ALA A 114 29.64 -2.53 -6.84
C ALA A 114 29.34 -3.26 -8.17
N GLU A 115 28.56 -4.34 -8.14
CA GLU A 115 28.12 -5.05 -9.35
C GLU A 115 27.19 -4.20 -10.22
N GLU A 116 26.25 -3.47 -9.62
CA GLU A 116 25.35 -2.57 -10.34
C GLU A 116 26.11 -1.39 -10.98
N ILE A 117 27.07 -0.79 -10.26
CA ILE A 117 27.97 0.24 -10.81
C ILE A 117 28.81 -0.34 -11.96
N GLY A 118 29.26 -1.60 -11.84
CA GLY A 118 29.98 -2.31 -12.90
C GLY A 118 29.15 -2.46 -14.18
N LYS A 119 27.90 -2.94 -14.05
CA LYS A 119 26.95 -3.06 -15.16
C LYS A 119 26.62 -1.71 -15.80
N ALA A 120 26.40 -0.67 -14.97
CA ALA A 120 26.14 0.68 -15.46
C ALA A 120 27.32 1.25 -16.25
N ARG A 121 28.56 0.97 -15.82
CA ARG A 121 29.78 1.34 -16.58
C ARG A 121 29.87 0.61 -17.91
N GLN A 122 29.59 -0.69 -17.95
CA GLN A 122 29.57 -1.46 -19.21
C GLN A 122 28.54 -0.90 -20.19
N TYR A 123 27.32 -0.65 -19.72
CA TYR A 123 26.26 -0.05 -20.54
C TYR A 123 26.65 1.35 -21.04
N ALA A 124 27.28 2.18 -20.20
CA ALA A 124 27.78 3.49 -20.63
C ALA A 124 28.89 3.38 -21.69
N THR A 125 29.76 2.37 -21.62
CA THR A 125 30.78 2.11 -22.64
C THR A 125 30.15 1.64 -23.95
N GLU A 126 29.16 0.74 -23.91
CA GLU A 126 28.42 0.28 -25.09
C GLU A 126 27.67 1.43 -25.77
N LEU A 127 26.99 2.27 -24.98
CA LEU A 127 26.27 3.43 -25.51
C LEU A 127 27.21 4.43 -26.18
N ARG A 128 28.41 4.64 -25.59
CA ARG A 128 29.43 5.52 -26.18
C ARG A 128 29.98 4.95 -27.49
N ALA A 129 30.26 3.66 -27.55
CA ALA A 129 30.70 3.00 -28.78
C ALA A 129 29.65 3.07 -29.88
N ALA A 130 28.36 2.88 -29.54
CA ALA A 130 27.26 3.04 -30.49
C ALA A 130 27.11 4.48 -30.99
N LEU A 131 27.33 5.47 -30.11
CA LEU A 131 27.30 6.88 -30.49
C LEU A 131 28.46 7.24 -31.42
N ASP A 132 29.67 6.76 -31.12
CA ASP A 132 30.85 6.95 -31.95
C ASP A 132 30.66 6.31 -33.34
N GLN A 133 30.08 5.11 -33.39
CA GLN A 133 29.70 4.44 -34.64
C GLN A 133 28.64 5.24 -35.41
N GLY A 134 27.61 5.74 -34.72
CA GLY A 134 26.58 6.59 -35.30
C GLY A 134 27.17 7.86 -35.92
N THR A 135 28.07 8.54 -35.20
CA THR A 135 28.76 9.73 -35.72
C THR A 135 29.61 9.42 -36.94
N ALA A 136 30.34 8.30 -36.95
CA ALA A 136 31.14 7.90 -38.10
C ALA A 136 30.28 7.63 -39.35
N THR A 137 29.14 6.92 -39.17
CA THR A 137 28.20 6.69 -40.29
C THR A 137 27.55 7.98 -40.79
N PHE A 138 27.27 8.93 -39.89
CA PHE A 138 26.73 10.22 -40.27
C PHE A 138 27.75 11.06 -41.04
N ASP A 139 29.01 11.08 -40.61
CA ASP A 139 30.09 11.79 -41.30
C ASP A 139 30.37 11.19 -42.69
N GLU A 140 30.29 9.85 -42.83
CA GLU A 140 30.38 9.16 -44.12
C GLU A 140 29.23 9.57 -45.05
N GLN A 141 28.00 9.58 -44.56
CA GLN A 141 26.83 10.04 -45.32
C GLN A 141 26.94 11.52 -45.74
N MET A 142 27.41 12.38 -44.83
CA MET A 142 27.64 13.80 -45.12
C MET A 142 28.73 14.00 -46.16
N THR A 143 29.79 13.20 -46.11
CA THR A 143 30.87 13.24 -47.11
C THR A 143 30.39 12.77 -48.47
N ALA A 144 29.63 11.67 -48.52
CA ALA A 144 29.02 11.16 -49.76
C ALA A 144 28.01 12.17 -50.36
N ALA A 145 27.20 12.82 -49.53
CA ALA A 145 26.28 13.86 -49.96
C ALA A 145 27.02 15.09 -50.51
N ALA A 146 28.12 15.50 -49.87
CA ALA A 146 28.95 16.60 -50.35
C ALA A 146 29.59 16.29 -51.72
N GLN A 147 30.09 15.05 -51.90
CA GLN A 147 30.60 14.58 -53.19
C GLN A 147 29.52 14.58 -54.26
N GLY A 148 28.33 14.05 -53.97
CA GLY A 148 27.20 14.08 -54.91
C GLY A 148 26.78 15.51 -55.31
N PHE A 149 26.86 16.46 -54.38
CA PHE A 149 26.61 17.88 -54.67
C PHE A 149 27.67 18.48 -55.58
N GLN A 150 28.95 18.12 -55.37
CA GLN A 150 30.06 18.56 -56.21
C GLN A 150 29.93 17.98 -57.63
N ASP A 151 29.56 16.71 -57.77
CA ASP A 151 29.34 16.07 -59.06
C ASP A 151 28.19 16.74 -59.84
N LEU A 152 27.10 17.09 -59.14
CA LEU A 152 25.99 17.83 -59.72
C LEU A 152 26.42 19.23 -60.20
N GLN A 153 27.25 19.93 -59.42
CA GLN A 153 27.81 21.23 -59.84
C GLN A 153 28.67 21.09 -61.10
N ASN A 154 29.53 20.08 -61.15
CA ASN A 154 30.36 19.80 -62.32
C ASN A 154 29.51 19.47 -63.55
N GLN A 155 28.42 18.71 -63.39
CA GLN A 155 27.48 18.41 -64.47
C GLN A 155 26.79 19.68 -64.98
N LEU A 156 26.27 20.53 -64.09
CA LEU A 156 25.65 21.80 -64.44
C LEU A 156 26.62 22.74 -65.17
N GLU A 157 27.89 22.79 -64.75
CA GLU A 157 28.92 23.56 -65.45
C GLU A 157 29.22 23.00 -66.85
N SER A 158 29.26 21.68 -66.99
CA SER A 158 29.42 21.03 -68.30
C SER A 158 28.26 21.33 -69.24
N GLU A 159 27.01 21.20 -68.77
CA GLU A 159 25.80 21.54 -69.54
C GLU A 159 25.77 23.03 -69.91
N ARG A 160 26.20 23.92 -69.00
CA ARG A 160 26.32 25.35 -69.28
C ARG A 160 27.32 25.63 -70.40
N LEU A 161 28.49 24.96 -70.36
CA LEU A 161 29.52 25.10 -71.40
C LEU A 161 29.06 24.57 -72.75
N GLU A 162 28.29 23.47 -72.79
CA GLU A 162 27.69 22.97 -74.03
C GLU A 162 26.66 23.94 -74.60
N HIS A 163 25.78 24.48 -73.76
CA HIS A 163 24.79 25.47 -74.18
C HIS A 163 25.44 26.77 -74.64
N GLU A 164 26.54 27.20 -74.02
CA GLU A 164 27.33 28.36 -74.44
C GLU A 164 27.97 28.14 -75.82
N LYS A 165 28.48 26.93 -76.10
CA LYS A 165 28.97 26.55 -77.44
C LYS A 165 27.84 26.57 -78.48
N GLU A 166 26.69 25.99 -78.18
CA GLU A 166 25.53 25.98 -79.09
C GLU A 166 25.04 27.41 -79.39
N LEU A 167 25.03 28.29 -78.38
CA LEU A 167 24.72 29.71 -78.55
C LEU A 167 25.75 30.41 -79.46
N ALA A 168 27.04 30.13 -79.30
CA ALA A 168 28.08 30.67 -80.15
C ALA A 168 27.88 30.23 -81.62
N GLU A 169 27.62 28.94 -81.85
CA GLU A 169 27.34 28.40 -83.20
C GLU A 169 26.09 29.04 -83.84
N LYS A 170 25.00 29.18 -83.07
CA LYS A 170 23.79 29.86 -83.55
C LYS A 170 24.05 31.33 -83.86
N THR A 171 24.87 32.00 -83.07
CA THR A 171 25.25 33.40 -83.28
C THR A 171 26.04 33.56 -84.59
N ASP A 172 26.96 32.63 -84.86
CA ASP A 172 27.71 32.59 -86.12
C ASP A 172 26.79 32.34 -87.32
N GLN A 173 25.83 31.40 -87.20
CA GLN A 173 24.81 31.16 -88.23
C GLN A 173 23.95 32.41 -88.50
N ILE A 174 23.54 33.13 -87.45
CA ILE A 174 22.78 34.39 -87.59
C ILE A 174 23.64 35.45 -88.28
N MET A 175 24.91 35.61 -87.91
CA MET A 175 25.81 36.54 -88.58
C MET A 175 26.00 36.19 -90.06
N GLU A 176 26.08 34.91 -90.39
CA GLU A 176 26.15 34.44 -91.78
C GLU A 176 24.87 34.77 -92.56
N LEU A 177 23.68 34.54 -91.97
CA LEU A 177 22.38 34.90 -92.54
C LEU A 177 22.24 36.42 -92.72
N MET A 178 22.65 37.21 -91.73
CA MET A 178 22.64 38.67 -91.78
C MET A 178 23.56 39.20 -92.88
N ASN A 179 24.72 38.59 -93.08
CA ASN A 179 25.61 38.92 -94.21
C ASN A 179 24.99 38.53 -95.57
N LYS A 180 24.29 37.39 -95.66
CA LYS A 180 23.53 37.01 -96.87
C LYS A 180 22.39 37.99 -97.18
N LEU A 181 21.66 38.45 -96.15
CA LEU A 181 20.61 39.47 -96.28
C LEU A 181 21.17 40.84 -96.65
N ARG A 182 22.33 41.23 -96.10
CA ARG A 182 23.02 42.49 -96.40
C ARG A 182 23.50 42.54 -97.86
N ASN A 183 23.84 41.41 -98.46
CA ASN A 183 24.26 41.32 -99.87
C ASN A 183 23.09 41.33 -100.89
N ASN A 184 21.82 41.27 -100.43
CA ASN A 184 20.63 41.15 -101.30
C ASN A 184 19.66 42.34 -101.22
N LYS A 185 20.12 43.55 -100.87
CA LYS A 185 19.25 44.72 -100.76
C LYS A 185 19.39 45.70 -101.94
N PRO A 186 18.37 45.86 -102.81
CA PRO A 186 18.30 46.95 -103.77
C PRO A 186 17.91 48.30 -103.14
N SER A 187 18.31 49.36 -103.83
CA SER A 187 18.36 50.76 -103.41
C SER A 187 17.02 51.51 -103.25
N ALA A 188 17.03 52.46 -102.28
CA ALA A 188 16.28 53.74 -102.22
C ALA A 188 14.76 53.74 -101.87
N PRO A 189 14.12 54.90 -101.52
CA PRO A 189 14.61 56.13 -100.88
C PRO A 189 13.79 56.57 -99.63
N SER A 190 14.24 57.68 -99.03
CA SER A 190 13.75 58.44 -97.87
C SER A 190 12.25 58.80 -97.80
N SER A 191 11.71 58.89 -96.59
CA SER A 191 10.71 59.90 -96.20
C SER A 191 10.65 60.06 -94.66
N THR A 192 10.07 61.17 -94.21
CA THR A 192 10.44 62.02 -93.07
C THR A 192 9.37 62.05 -91.96
N ARG A 193 9.79 62.02 -90.67
CA ARG A 193 9.14 62.57 -89.42
C ARG A 193 7.69 62.12 -89.06
N PRO A 194 7.12 62.39 -87.86
CA PRO A 194 7.64 62.85 -86.56
C PRO A 194 7.21 62.01 -85.31
N GLU A 195 7.72 62.42 -84.13
CA GLU A 195 7.22 62.26 -82.73
C GLU A 195 5.67 62.32 -82.56
N PRO A 196 5.03 61.95 -81.40
CA PRO A 196 5.51 62.04 -80.00
C PRO A 196 5.02 60.94 -78.97
N GLU A 197 5.50 61.09 -77.71
CA GLU A 197 4.84 60.87 -76.40
C GLU A 197 4.17 59.53 -75.99
N ALA A 198 4.59 59.00 -74.82
CA ALA A 198 3.77 58.83 -73.59
C ALA A 198 4.07 57.54 -72.78
N GLY A 199 4.40 57.73 -71.49
CA GLY A 199 3.90 56.90 -70.38
C GLY A 199 4.64 55.60 -70.04
N GLN A 200 5.55 55.65 -69.05
CA GLN A 200 5.83 54.49 -68.20
C GLN A 200 5.53 54.84 -66.73
N PRO A 201 4.67 54.07 -66.05
CA PRO A 201 4.44 54.24 -64.62
C PRO A 201 5.53 53.54 -63.81
N SER A 202 5.88 54.22 -62.72
CA SER A 202 6.56 53.68 -61.56
C SER A 202 5.79 52.50 -60.95
N PHE A 203 6.45 51.36 -60.78
CA PHE A 203 6.01 50.32 -59.84
C PHE A 203 7.22 49.77 -59.07
N THR A 204 7.57 50.48 -58.00
CA THR A 204 8.34 49.96 -56.88
C THR A 204 7.51 48.91 -56.14
N MET A 205 7.86 47.63 -56.30
CA MET A 205 7.45 46.57 -55.38
C MET A 205 8.70 46.08 -54.65
N SER A 206 8.86 46.58 -53.43
CA SER A 206 9.76 46.09 -52.39
C SER A 206 9.25 44.74 -51.89
N PHE A 207 9.86 43.65 -52.36
CA PHE A 207 9.73 42.34 -51.73
C PHE A 207 10.72 42.23 -50.57
N THR A 208 10.21 42.35 -49.35
CA THR A 208 10.89 41.91 -48.13
C THR A 208 10.94 40.38 -48.12
N SER A 209 12.10 39.84 -48.51
CA SER A 209 12.39 38.41 -48.38
C SER A 209 12.56 38.06 -46.90
N ARG A 210 11.53 37.40 -46.36
CA ARG A 210 11.44 36.82 -45.03
C ARG A 210 12.35 35.58 -44.98
N GLN A 211 13.64 35.78 -44.70
CA GLN A 211 14.57 34.68 -44.46
C GLN A 211 14.21 33.93 -43.18
N GLN A 212 14.04 32.63 -43.36
CA GLN A 212 13.74 31.63 -42.35
C GLN A 212 14.85 31.57 -41.29
N ARG A 213 14.41 31.65 -40.04
CA ARG A 213 15.22 31.53 -38.85
C ARG A 213 14.98 30.13 -38.27
N HIS A 214 15.82 29.16 -38.61
CA HIS A 214 16.03 27.96 -37.81
C HIS A 214 17.48 27.53 -37.92
N GLN A 215 18.32 28.12 -37.06
CA GLN A 215 19.65 27.60 -36.77
C GLN A 215 19.65 27.07 -35.34
N ARG A 216 20.23 25.87 -35.24
CA ARG A 216 20.29 24.94 -34.13
C ARG A 216 20.99 25.56 -32.91
N GLN A 217 20.44 25.37 -31.72
CA GLN A 217 21.19 25.48 -30.47
C GLN A 217 21.37 24.08 -29.88
N VAL A 218 22.62 23.66 -29.82
CA VAL A 218 23.10 22.54 -29.01
C VAL A 218 24.30 23.07 -28.20
N ASP A 219 24.27 22.76 -26.91
CA ASP A 219 25.32 22.73 -25.88
C ASP A 219 26.01 24.00 -25.38
N ARG A 220 25.80 24.29 -24.09
CA ARG A 220 26.89 24.59 -23.13
C ARG A 220 26.49 24.40 -21.66
N ILE A 221 26.89 23.24 -21.13
CA ILE A 221 27.71 23.02 -19.94
C ILE A 221 27.49 23.92 -18.70
N LEU A 222 27.09 23.23 -17.62
CA LEU A 222 27.20 23.58 -16.20
C LEU A 222 28.49 24.33 -15.83
N ASN A 223 28.37 25.44 -15.10
CA ASN A 223 29.45 25.93 -14.26
C ASN A 223 28.90 26.55 -12.97
N THR A 224 28.95 25.76 -11.90
CA THR A 224 28.68 26.16 -10.52
C THR A 224 29.90 26.87 -9.95
N LYS A 225 29.79 28.17 -9.63
CA LYS A 225 30.70 28.85 -8.70
C LYS A 225 29.96 29.93 -7.91
N GLY A 226 30.21 29.95 -6.61
CA GLY A 226 30.29 31.20 -5.84
C GLY A 226 29.04 31.56 -5.05
N VAL A 227 28.99 31.04 -3.83
CA VAL A 227 28.30 31.65 -2.69
C VAL A 227 28.88 33.04 -2.41
N ASP A 228 28.03 34.04 -2.18
CA ASP A 228 28.24 35.08 -1.17
C ASP A 228 26.88 35.73 -0.83
N ILE A 229 26.37 35.44 0.38
CA ILE A 229 25.16 36.07 0.94
C ILE A 229 25.62 37.05 2.02
N PRO A 230 25.35 38.37 1.90
CA PRO A 230 25.62 39.30 2.97
C PRO A 230 24.63 39.13 4.13
N ILE A 231 25.19 39.02 5.33
CA ILE A 231 24.48 39.01 6.62
C ILE A 231 23.84 40.38 6.86
N LEU A 232 22.51 40.40 7.07
CA LEU A 232 21.79 41.58 7.58
C LEU A 232 21.21 41.28 8.98
N PRO A 233 21.46 42.13 9.99
CA PRO A 233 21.03 41.90 11.35
C PRO A 233 19.56 42.28 11.56
N LEU A 234 18.82 41.37 12.22
CA LEU A 234 17.46 41.56 12.69
C LEU A 234 17.40 42.66 13.77
N ARG A 235 16.46 43.60 13.61
CA ARG A 235 15.98 44.47 14.70
C ARG A 235 14.74 43.84 15.35
N PRO A 236 14.61 43.91 16.69
CA PRO A 236 13.41 43.47 17.39
C PRO A 236 12.37 44.60 17.45
N VAL A 237 11.10 44.28 17.22
CA VAL A 237 9.97 45.15 17.59
C VAL A 237 9.16 44.44 18.66
N SER A 238 9.11 45.09 19.82
CA SER A 238 8.36 44.72 21.02
C SER A 238 6.84 44.92 20.84
N PRO A 239 6.01 44.36 21.73
CA PRO A 239 4.60 44.10 21.47
C PRO A 239 3.71 45.29 21.83
N THR A 240 2.58 45.43 21.13
CA THR A 240 1.51 46.34 21.55
C THR A 240 0.24 45.54 21.82
N THR A 241 -0.09 45.55 23.09
CA THR A 241 -1.36 45.26 23.76
C THR A 241 -2.54 46.05 23.17
N ASN A 242 -3.70 45.42 22.97
CA ASN A 242 -4.95 45.73 23.69
C ASN A 242 -6.24 45.27 22.98
N ALA A 243 -7.19 44.87 23.84
CA ALA A 243 -8.64 45.07 23.76
C ALA A 243 -9.54 44.18 22.86
N THR A 244 -10.24 43.26 23.53
CA THR A 244 -11.68 42.94 23.38
C THR A 244 -12.57 44.16 23.72
N PRO A 245 -13.93 44.14 23.66
CA PRO A 245 -14.91 43.35 22.90
C PRO A 245 -16.03 44.23 22.26
N SER A 246 -16.88 43.67 21.37
CA SER A 246 -18.32 44.00 21.14
C SER A 246 -18.79 43.29 19.86
N SER A 247 -19.69 42.30 19.93
CA SER A 247 -21.16 42.37 20.03
C SER A 247 -21.88 42.75 18.73
N SER A 248 -22.73 41.80 18.29
CA SER A 248 -24.00 41.96 17.58
C SER A 248 -24.05 42.68 16.23
N SER A 249 -24.42 41.94 15.18
CA SER A 249 -25.59 42.34 14.38
C SER A 249 -26.26 41.14 13.71
N SER A 250 -27.52 40.99 14.07
CA SER A 250 -28.60 40.36 13.34
C SER A 250 -28.81 41.02 11.97
N GLY A 251 -29.00 40.20 10.93
CA GLY A 251 -29.35 40.66 9.59
C GLY A 251 -30.10 39.58 8.84
N SER A 252 -31.42 39.53 9.05
CA SER A 252 -32.37 38.81 8.22
C SER A 252 -32.47 39.48 6.84
N THR A 253 -32.32 38.72 5.77
CA THR A 253 -32.91 39.05 4.47
C THR A 253 -33.49 37.81 3.81
N SER A 254 -34.62 38.05 3.19
CA SER A 254 -35.67 37.15 2.76
C SER A 254 -35.57 36.76 1.29
N ASN A 255 -36.00 35.53 1.02
CA ASN A 255 -36.72 35.00 -0.16
C ASN A 255 -36.31 35.38 -1.59
N SER A 256 -36.00 34.33 -2.35
CA SER A 256 -36.42 34.05 -3.73
C SER A 256 -35.86 32.64 -4.07
N GLY A 257 -36.59 31.53 -4.22
CA GLY A 257 -37.90 31.33 -4.83
C GLY A 257 -37.72 30.46 -6.09
N ASN A 258 -38.08 29.17 -6.01
CA ASN A 258 -38.32 28.14 -7.06
C ASN A 258 -37.55 26.81 -6.86
N PRO A 259 -38.11 25.65 -7.28
CA PRO A 259 -39.27 25.02 -6.68
C PRO A 259 -38.95 23.61 -6.17
N ASP A 260 -39.77 23.19 -5.22
CA ASP A 260 -39.81 21.88 -4.59
C ASP A 260 -40.33 20.80 -5.58
N PRO A 261 -39.64 19.66 -5.77
CA PRO A 261 -40.28 18.44 -6.19
C PRO A 261 -40.61 17.61 -4.93
N GLN A 262 -41.86 17.74 -4.50
CA GLN A 262 -42.45 16.94 -3.44
C GLN A 262 -42.35 15.43 -3.74
N ASP A 263 -42.03 14.70 -2.67
CA ASP A 263 -42.59 13.41 -2.28
C ASP A 263 -42.91 12.40 -3.38
N LEU A 264 -41.91 11.55 -3.67
CA LEU A 264 -42.18 10.17 -4.07
C LEU A 264 -42.15 9.29 -2.83
N ASP A 265 -43.35 9.06 -2.33
CA ASP A 265 -43.70 8.17 -1.23
C ASP A 265 -43.04 6.78 -1.41
N ASN A 266 -42.24 6.35 -0.43
CA ASN A 266 -41.47 5.10 -0.45
C ASN A 266 -42.38 3.84 -0.56
N ALA A 267 -43.68 3.98 -0.29
CA ALA A 267 -44.68 2.95 -0.51
C ALA A 267 -44.95 2.69 -2.01
N SER A 268 -44.78 3.69 -2.88
CA SER A 268 -45.03 3.58 -4.32
C SER A 268 -43.91 2.82 -5.03
N VAL A 269 -42.65 3.01 -4.62
CA VAL A 269 -41.49 2.30 -5.18
C VAL A 269 -41.53 0.81 -4.86
N GLN A 270 -41.94 0.41 -3.64
CA GLN A 270 -42.12 -1.00 -3.32
C GLN A 270 -43.33 -1.64 -4.03
N THR A 271 -44.39 -0.86 -4.27
CA THR A 271 -45.55 -1.33 -5.04
C THR A 271 -45.20 -1.52 -6.51
N ILE A 272 -44.37 -0.64 -7.10
CA ILE A 272 -43.87 -0.79 -8.48
C ILE A 272 -42.89 -1.97 -8.59
N VAL A 273 -42.02 -2.21 -7.60
CA VAL A 273 -41.11 -3.37 -7.60
C VAL A 273 -41.87 -4.69 -7.39
N ARG A 274 -42.97 -4.69 -6.63
CA ARG A 274 -43.82 -5.87 -6.46
C ARG A 274 -44.67 -6.12 -7.71
N ALA A 275 -45.26 -5.08 -8.31
CA ALA A 275 -46.00 -5.17 -9.57
C ALA A 275 -45.11 -5.61 -10.74
N PHE A 276 -43.85 -5.17 -10.79
CA PHE A 276 -42.90 -5.61 -11.82
C PHE A 276 -42.51 -7.09 -11.68
N ASN A 277 -42.40 -7.59 -10.44
CA ASN A 277 -42.13 -9.01 -10.18
C ASN A 277 -43.36 -9.90 -10.41
N GLU A 278 -44.58 -9.41 -10.13
CA GLU A 278 -45.82 -10.11 -10.49
C GLU A 278 -46.06 -10.12 -12.00
N THR A 279 -45.72 -9.04 -12.72
CA THR A 279 -45.80 -9.02 -14.19
C THR A 279 -44.80 -10.00 -14.85
N LEU A 280 -43.62 -10.21 -14.25
CA LEU A 280 -42.65 -11.20 -14.72
C LEU A 280 -43.08 -12.66 -14.45
N GLN A 281 -43.86 -12.90 -13.40
CA GLN A 281 -44.44 -14.22 -13.13
C GLN A 281 -45.72 -14.48 -13.96
N ASN A 282 -46.50 -13.44 -14.25
CA ASN A 282 -47.71 -13.51 -15.08
C ASN A 282 -47.43 -13.53 -16.60
N LEU A 283 -46.19 -13.25 -17.03
CA LEU A 283 -45.77 -13.29 -18.45
C LEU A 283 -45.40 -14.69 -18.96
N GLY A 284 -45.60 -15.76 -18.19
CA GLY A 284 -45.77 -17.11 -18.75
C GLY A 284 -44.69 -17.59 -19.75
N LEU A 285 -43.41 -17.26 -19.53
CA LEU A 285 -42.31 -17.76 -20.37
C LEU A 285 -41.76 -19.09 -19.84
N GLN A 286 -42.67 -20.00 -19.50
CA GLN A 286 -42.45 -21.44 -19.60
C GLN A 286 -43.35 -21.98 -20.71
N GLN A 287 -42.73 -22.67 -21.67
CA GLN A 287 -43.31 -23.34 -22.84
C GLN A 287 -43.37 -22.50 -24.14
N VAL A 288 -42.43 -22.79 -25.05
CA VAL A 288 -42.64 -23.21 -26.46
C VAL A 288 -41.38 -22.85 -27.27
N ILE A 289 -40.40 -23.77 -27.29
CA ILE A 289 -39.93 -24.40 -28.53
C ILE A 289 -39.73 -25.87 -28.18
N ARG A 290 -40.85 -26.58 -28.16
CA ARG A 290 -40.93 -28.03 -28.17
C ARG A 290 -41.29 -28.39 -29.61
N ILE A 291 -40.30 -28.53 -30.48
CA ILE A 291 -40.47 -29.29 -31.71
C ILE A 291 -40.07 -30.72 -31.37
N GLU A 292 -41.09 -31.53 -31.19
CA GLU A 292 -40.98 -32.98 -31.20
C GLU A 292 -40.80 -33.42 -32.65
N THR A 293 -39.61 -33.93 -32.97
CA THR A 293 -39.53 -35.08 -33.87
C THR A 293 -38.89 -36.19 -33.08
N GLY A 294 -39.70 -37.19 -32.77
CA GLY A 294 -39.32 -38.36 -32.02
C GLY A 294 -38.14 -39.08 -32.65
N SER A 295 -37.12 -39.32 -31.84
CA SER A 295 -36.23 -40.45 -32.01
C SER A 295 -35.81 -40.89 -30.63
N GLN A 296 -36.30 -42.06 -30.19
CA GLN A 296 -35.85 -42.73 -28.98
C GLN A 296 -34.41 -43.21 -29.17
N GLY A 297 -33.46 -42.28 -29.12
CA GLY A 297 -32.04 -42.55 -29.00
C GLY A 297 -31.68 -42.67 -27.53
N LYS A 298 -31.14 -43.83 -27.13
CA LYS A 298 -30.56 -44.10 -25.81
C LYS A 298 -29.69 -42.91 -25.36
N LYS A 299 -30.16 -42.11 -24.39
CA LYS A 299 -29.41 -40.99 -23.81
C LYS A 299 -28.16 -41.55 -23.11
N LYS A 300 -27.01 -41.46 -23.79
CA LYS A 300 -25.70 -41.60 -23.15
C LYS A 300 -25.69 -40.65 -21.94
N LYS A 301 -25.39 -41.18 -20.75
CA LYS A 301 -25.16 -40.38 -19.54
C LYS A 301 -24.03 -39.39 -19.84
N GLY A 302 -24.38 -38.19 -20.28
CA GLY A 302 -23.43 -37.11 -20.49
C GLY A 302 -22.74 -36.85 -19.16
N SER A 303 -21.44 -37.15 -19.12
CA SER A 303 -20.58 -36.84 -17.98
C SER A 303 -20.82 -35.37 -17.61
N LYS A 304 -21.50 -35.11 -16.49
CA LYS A 304 -21.73 -33.76 -15.98
C LYS A 304 -20.35 -33.16 -15.77
N ARG A 305 -19.97 -32.19 -16.61
CA ARG A 305 -18.71 -31.46 -16.46
C ARG A 305 -18.64 -30.94 -15.03
N LYS A 306 -17.65 -31.41 -14.26
CA LYS A 306 -17.38 -30.92 -12.91
C LYS A 306 -17.00 -29.45 -13.05
N ARG A 307 -17.96 -28.55 -12.86
CA ARG A 307 -17.66 -27.13 -12.64
C ARG A 307 -16.84 -27.04 -11.36
N ILE A 308 -15.75 -26.27 -11.39
CA ILE A 308 -14.97 -26.00 -10.19
C ILE A 308 -15.90 -25.33 -9.18
N ASN A 309 -15.97 -25.91 -7.98
CA ASN A 309 -16.70 -25.34 -6.89
C ASN A 309 -15.79 -24.33 -6.17
N LEU A 310 -15.91 -23.05 -6.51
CA LEU A 310 -15.15 -21.96 -5.89
C LEU A 310 -15.20 -22.00 -4.35
N SER A 311 -16.36 -22.36 -3.79
CA SER A 311 -16.53 -22.49 -2.33
C SER A 311 -15.71 -23.62 -1.71
N GLU A 312 -15.37 -24.65 -2.49
CA GLU A 312 -14.53 -25.76 -2.06
C GLU A 312 -13.06 -25.34 -2.05
N LEU A 313 -12.62 -24.58 -3.07
CA LEU A 313 -11.29 -23.98 -3.10
C LEU A 313 -11.09 -22.97 -1.97
N GLU A 314 -12.08 -22.11 -1.70
CA GLU A 314 -12.03 -21.17 -0.56
C GLU A 314 -11.93 -21.91 0.77
N ARG A 315 -12.70 -23.00 0.95
CA ARG A 315 -12.61 -23.85 2.14
C ARG A 315 -11.24 -24.52 2.27
N ALA A 316 -10.67 -25.03 1.17
CA ALA A 316 -9.33 -25.60 1.18
C ALA A 316 -8.26 -24.54 1.55
N VAL A 317 -8.42 -23.31 1.04
CA VAL A 317 -7.52 -22.20 1.39
C VAL A 317 -7.61 -21.87 2.88
N GLN A 318 -8.81 -21.75 3.42
CA GLN A 318 -9.03 -21.43 4.83
C GLN A 318 -8.53 -22.55 5.76
N ALA A 319 -8.82 -23.82 5.44
CA ALA A 319 -8.38 -24.96 6.24
C ALA A 319 -6.85 -25.06 6.31
N GLN A 320 -6.14 -24.85 5.19
CA GLN A 320 -4.69 -24.87 5.19
C GLN A 320 -4.09 -23.65 5.92
N ARG A 321 -4.73 -22.48 5.82
CA ARG A 321 -4.29 -21.26 6.51
C ARG A 321 -4.35 -21.38 8.03
N GLU A 322 -5.24 -22.21 8.56
CA GLU A 322 -5.31 -22.52 9.99
C GLU A 322 -4.17 -23.44 10.46
N LEU A 323 -3.57 -24.22 9.54
CA LEU A 323 -2.45 -25.11 9.80
C LEU A 323 -1.08 -24.44 9.58
N LEU A 324 -1.01 -23.45 8.69
CA LEU A 324 0.22 -22.73 8.37
C LEU A 324 0.45 -21.56 9.32
N CYS A 325 1.73 -21.28 9.63
CA CYS A 325 2.06 -20.00 10.24
C CYS A 325 1.86 -18.86 9.22
N LYS A 326 1.80 -17.61 9.70
CA LYS A 326 1.53 -16.45 8.84
C LYS A 326 2.66 -16.20 7.86
N GLU A 327 3.89 -16.45 8.30
CA GLU A 327 5.11 -16.31 7.52
C GLU A 327 5.12 -17.30 6.36
N ASP A 328 4.87 -18.60 6.61
CA ASP A 328 4.78 -19.62 5.56
C ASP A 328 3.66 -19.34 4.54
N ASP A 329 2.48 -18.90 5.00
CA ASP A 329 1.38 -18.49 4.11
C ASP A 329 1.78 -17.33 3.18
N LEU A 330 2.55 -16.37 3.71
CA LEU A 330 3.07 -15.24 2.92
C LEU A 330 4.11 -15.69 1.90
N ASP A 331 5.02 -16.59 2.28
CA ASP A 331 6.07 -17.13 1.42
C ASP A 331 5.48 -17.99 0.30
N TYR A 332 4.49 -18.84 0.60
CA TYR A 332 3.72 -19.57 -0.41
C TYR A 332 3.06 -18.62 -1.41
N LYS A 333 2.36 -17.59 -0.90
CA LYS A 333 1.72 -16.61 -1.76
C LYS A 333 2.75 -15.84 -2.60
N GLN A 334 3.95 -15.58 -2.09
CA GLN A 334 5.01 -14.92 -2.84
C GLN A 334 5.54 -15.80 -3.97
N GLY A 335 5.93 -17.05 -3.66
CA GLY A 335 6.42 -17.99 -4.68
C GLY A 335 5.38 -18.27 -5.76
N LEU A 336 4.10 -18.41 -5.40
CA LEU A 336 3.02 -18.56 -6.36
C LEU A 336 2.81 -17.32 -7.24
N ARG A 337 2.94 -16.12 -6.68
CA ARG A 337 2.89 -14.87 -7.48
C ARG A 337 4.03 -14.80 -8.49
N GLU A 338 5.22 -15.28 -8.13
CA GLU A 338 6.38 -15.31 -9.03
C GLU A 338 6.19 -16.32 -10.16
N VAL A 339 5.75 -17.55 -9.84
CA VAL A 339 5.41 -18.57 -10.85
C VAL A 339 4.31 -18.06 -11.78
N TRP A 340 3.27 -17.43 -11.24
CA TRP A 340 2.21 -16.82 -12.03
C TRP A 340 2.75 -15.78 -13.01
N ARG A 341 3.52 -14.79 -12.54
CA ARG A 341 4.08 -13.73 -13.38
C ARG A 341 5.04 -14.27 -14.44
N ALA A 342 5.95 -15.16 -14.05
CA ALA A 342 6.91 -15.78 -14.95
C ALA A 342 6.22 -16.57 -16.08
N SER A 343 5.12 -17.29 -15.77
CA SER A 343 4.37 -18.03 -16.78
C SER A 343 3.71 -17.15 -17.84
N GLN A 344 3.45 -15.88 -17.50
CA GLN A 344 2.83 -14.90 -18.39
C GLN A 344 3.86 -14.01 -19.10
N GLY A 345 5.15 -14.15 -18.80
CA GLY A 345 6.19 -13.26 -19.30
C GLY A 345 6.08 -11.83 -18.77
N LEU A 346 5.48 -11.64 -17.59
CA LEU A 346 5.26 -10.32 -16.98
C LEU A 346 6.16 -10.12 -15.77
N MET A 347 6.58 -8.88 -15.52
CA MET A 347 7.44 -8.55 -14.38
C MET A 347 6.61 -8.13 -13.16
N ARG A 348 5.50 -7.42 -13.40
CA ARG A 348 4.62 -6.85 -12.37
C ARG A 348 3.16 -7.18 -12.66
N TYR A 349 2.31 -7.06 -11.65
CA TYR A 349 0.87 -7.22 -11.83
C TYR A 349 0.24 -6.09 -12.64
N GLN A 350 0.83 -4.89 -12.60
CA GLN A 350 0.39 -3.74 -13.39
C GLN A 350 0.51 -3.98 -14.89
N ASP A 351 1.47 -4.81 -15.31
CA ASP A 351 1.70 -5.14 -16.72
C ASP A 351 0.49 -5.86 -17.36
N PHE A 352 -0.43 -6.40 -16.54
CA PHE A 352 -1.68 -6.97 -17.03
C PHE A 352 -2.62 -5.93 -17.68
N ARG A 353 -2.38 -4.62 -17.50
CA ARG A 353 -3.16 -3.55 -18.17
C ARG A 353 -3.11 -3.65 -19.68
N GLY A 354 -1.94 -3.93 -20.24
CA GLY A 354 -1.71 -4.14 -21.68
C GLY A 354 -1.79 -5.60 -22.11
N TYR A 355 -2.35 -6.48 -21.28
CA TYR A 355 -2.39 -7.92 -21.56
C TYR A 355 -3.34 -8.25 -22.71
N SER A 356 -2.91 -9.18 -23.58
CA SER A 356 -3.74 -9.73 -24.65
C SER A 356 -4.38 -11.05 -24.19
N PRO A 357 -5.70 -11.10 -23.96
CA PRO A 357 -6.38 -12.32 -23.53
C PRO A 357 -6.38 -13.40 -24.63
N ALA A 358 -6.62 -14.65 -24.21
CA ALA A 358 -6.80 -15.77 -25.11
C ALA A 358 -7.95 -15.54 -26.12
N ASP A 359 -7.79 -16.06 -27.34
CA ASP A 359 -8.81 -15.98 -28.38
C ASP A 359 -10.13 -16.64 -27.91
N ILE A 360 -11.21 -15.88 -27.98
CA ILE A 360 -12.55 -16.30 -27.55
C ILE A 360 -13.02 -17.54 -28.33
N GLY A 361 -12.64 -17.68 -29.61
CA GLY A 361 -12.98 -18.85 -30.41
C GLY A 361 -12.36 -20.13 -29.86
N SER A 362 -11.09 -20.06 -29.48
CA SER A 362 -10.32 -21.16 -28.89
C SER A 362 -10.81 -21.53 -27.49
N VAL A 363 -11.11 -20.52 -26.65
CA VAL A 363 -11.73 -20.72 -25.34
C VAL A 363 -13.09 -21.43 -25.50
N LYS A 364 -13.96 -20.96 -26.39
CA LYS A 364 -15.27 -21.60 -26.66
C LYS A 364 -15.14 -23.03 -27.18
N LYS A 365 -14.14 -23.32 -28.03
CA LYS A 365 -13.86 -24.69 -28.49
C LYS A 365 -13.43 -25.58 -27.34
N CYS A 366 -12.53 -25.11 -26.46
CA CYS A 366 -12.13 -25.83 -25.25
C CYS A 366 -13.33 -26.09 -24.33
N ASP A 367 -14.15 -25.06 -24.11
CA ASP A 367 -15.38 -25.17 -23.32
C ASP A 367 -16.39 -26.13 -23.97
N ALA A 368 -16.41 -26.27 -25.29
CA ALA A 368 -17.20 -27.28 -25.99
C ALA A 368 -16.63 -28.70 -25.89
N GLY A 369 -15.49 -28.90 -25.22
CA GLY A 369 -14.82 -30.20 -25.06
C GLY A 369 -13.69 -30.44 -26.05
N GLY A 370 -13.29 -29.40 -26.80
CA GLY A 370 -12.13 -29.43 -27.68
C GLY A 370 -10.79 -29.44 -26.92
N ALA A 371 -9.70 -29.34 -27.68
CA ALA A 371 -8.35 -29.25 -27.14
C ALA A 371 -8.23 -28.06 -26.17
N GLY A 372 -7.48 -28.26 -25.08
CA GLY A 372 -7.13 -27.19 -24.17
C GLY A 372 -6.00 -26.30 -24.71
N PRO A 373 -5.54 -25.32 -23.91
CA PRO A 373 -4.36 -24.53 -24.25
C PRO A 373 -3.16 -25.44 -24.52
N ALA A 374 -2.32 -25.08 -25.47
CA ALA A 374 -1.07 -25.79 -25.76
C ALA A 374 -0.13 -25.78 -24.54
N ILE A 375 0.85 -26.69 -24.48
CA ILE A 375 1.74 -26.82 -23.31
C ILE A 375 2.52 -25.53 -23.04
N SER A 376 2.91 -24.81 -24.11
CA SER A 376 3.61 -23.53 -24.05
C SER A 376 2.68 -22.31 -23.95
N ASP A 377 1.37 -22.51 -24.08
CA ASP A 377 0.40 -21.42 -24.10
C ASP A 377 -0.22 -21.25 -22.70
N TYR A 378 0.12 -20.12 -22.09
CA TYR A 378 -0.38 -19.69 -20.79
C TYR A 378 -1.33 -18.50 -20.90
N GLN A 379 -1.80 -18.13 -22.10
CA GLN A 379 -2.71 -17.00 -22.29
C GLN A 379 -4.02 -17.20 -21.52
N LEU A 380 -4.40 -16.24 -20.69
CA LEU A 380 -5.57 -16.29 -19.83
C LEU A 380 -6.79 -15.78 -20.58
N ASP A 381 -7.92 -16.43 -20.32
CA ASP A 381 -9.23 -15.95 -20.74
C ASP A 381 -9.72 -14.89 -19.73
N PHE A 382 -10.06 -13.70 -20.21
CA PHE A 382 -10.68 -12.62 -19.41
C PHE A 382 -12.10 -12.27 -19.90
N SER A 383 -12.73 -13.17 -20.65
CA SER A 383 -14.12 -13.02 -21.08
C SER A 383 -15.12 -13.12 -19.91
N LYS A 384 -16.40 -12.88 -20.21
CA LYS A 384 -17.47 -12.96 -19.21
C LYS A 384 -17.54 -14.38 -18.63
N GLY A 385 -17.28 -14.51 -17.33
CA GLY A 385 -17.26 -15.81 -16.65
C GLY A 385 -15.88 -16.45 -16.57
N TYR A 386 -14.80 -15.69 -16.75
CA TYR A 386 -13.40 -16.16 -16.71
C TYR A 386 -13.04 -17.02 -15.47
N LEU A 387 -13.65 -16.76 -14.32
CA LEU A 387 -13.49 -17.56 -13.09
C LEU A 387 -14.04 -18.98 -13.20
N SER A 388 -14.88 -19.26 -14.20
CA SER A 388 -15.45 -20.58 -14.45
C SER A 388 -15.00 -21.19 -15.78
N SER A 389 -14.08 -20.51 -16.46
CA SER A 389 -13.56 -20.90 -17.77
C SER A 389 -12.73 -22.18 -17.67
N LEU A 390 -13.10 -23.23 -18.41
CA LEU A 390 -12.33 -24.48 -18.41
C LEU A 390 -10.93 -24.27 -18.97
N TRP A 391 -10.76 -23.26 -19.83
CA TRP A 391 -9.48 -22.80 -20.33
C TRP A 391 -8.54 -22.39 -19.18
N ASN A 392 -8.98 -21.43 -18.35
CA ASN A 392 -8.21 -20.96 -17.20
C ASN A 392 -7.96 -22.07 -16.18
N CYS A 393 -8.94 -22.96 -15.96
CA CYS A 393 -8.77 -24.12 -15.09
C CYS A 393 -7.58 -24.99 -15.56
N LYS A 394 -7.53 -25.34 -16.85
CA LYS A 394 -6.43 -26.13 -17.42
C LYS A 394 -5.07 -25.42 -17.32
N ILE A 395 -5.05 -24.08 -17.42
CA ILE A 395 -3.81 -23.31 -17.22
C ILE A 395 -3.36 -23.40 -15.76
N ILE A 396 -4.28 -23.20 -14.81
CA ILE A 396 -3.98 -23.31 -13.38
C ILE A 396 -3.46 -24.71 -13.05
N ASP A 397 -4.06 -25.78 -13.59
CA ASP A 397 -3.60 -27.16 -13.40
C ASP A 397 -2.13 -27.35 -13.82
N LYS A 398 -1.75 -26.77 -14.97
CA LYS A 398 -0.35 -26.79 -15.45
C LYS A 398 0.56 -26.01 -14.51
N LEU A 399 0.13 -24.83 -14.04
CA LEU A 399 0.92 -24.01 -13.12
C LEU A 399 1.11 -24.69 -11.77
N VAL A 400 0.11 -25.41 -11.28
CA VAL A 400 0.22 -26.17 -10.03
C VAL A 400 1.19 -27.34 -10.20
N ALA A 401 1.09 -28.09 -11.30
CA ALA A 401 2.04 -29.15 -11.62
C ALA A 401 3.48 -28.62 -11.75
N TYR A 402 3.65 -27.49 -12.45
CA TYR A 402 4.94 -26.81 -12.58
C TYR A 402 5.48 -26.35 -11.24
N PHE A 403 4.64 -25.78 -10.37
CA PHE A 403 5.02 -25.35 -9.03
C PHE A 403 5.56 -26.51 -8.19
N PHE A 404 4.85 -27.64 -8.14
CA PHE A 404 5.31 -28.82 -7.40
C PHE A 404 6.59 -29.40 -8.00
N HIS A 405 6.74 -29.42 -9.33
CA HIS A 405 7.98 -29.86 -9.99
C HIS A 405 9.17 -28.96 -9.69
N ALA A 406 8.96 -27.63 -9.68
CA ALA A 406 9.99 -26.66 -9.32
C ALA A 406 10.40 -26.83 -7.85
N ARG A 407 9.43 -27.05 -6.96
CA ARG A 407 9.65 -27.30 -5.53
C ARG A 407 10.43 -28.59 -5.31
N SER A 408 10.05 -29.69 -5.96
CA SER A 408 10.73 -30.99 -5.81
C SER A 408 12.18 -31.00 -6.31
N LYS A 409 12.52 -30.09 -7.24
CA LYS A 409 13.90 -29.93 -7.73
C LYS A 409 14.78 -29.09 -6.81
N SER A 410 14.20 -28.32 -5.90
CA SER A 410 14.98 -27.57 -4.92
C SER A 410 15.45 -28.54 -3.82
N PRO A 411 16.75 -28.55 -3.46
CA PRO A 411 17.32 -29.53 -2.53
C PRO A 411 16.65 -29.57 -1.15
N ASN A 412 15.93 -28.52 -0.75
CA ASN A 412 15.19 -28.45 0.51
C ASN A 412 13.67 -28.18 0.33
N GLY A 413 13.11 -28.32 -0.87
CA GLY A 413 11.66 -28.06 -1.08
C GLY A 413 11.22 -26.64 -0.71
N TRP A 414 12.14 -25.67 -0.81
CA TRP A 414 12.04 -24.28 -0.33
C TRP A 414 11.95 -24.09 1.19
N GLY A 415 12.10 -25.15 1.98
CA GLY A 415 11.97 -25.10 3.45
C GLY A 415 10.55 -24.86 3.94
N LEU A 416 9.55 -24.91 3.04
CA LEU A 416 8.14 -24.69 3.38
C LEU A 416 7.44 -26.01 3.71
N PRO A 417 6.47 -26.01 4.65
CA PRO A 417 5.69 -27.20 5.00
C PRO A 417 4.79 -27.64 3.85
N ASP A 418 4.46 -28.93 3.74
CA ASP A 418 3.59 -29.42 2.67
C ASP A 418 2.17 -28.86 2.74
N VAL A 419 1.63 -28.55 1.55
CA VAL A 419 0.29 -27.98 1.39
C VAL A 419 -0.49 -28.75 0.34
N THR A 420 -1.81 -28.75 0.48
CA THR A 420 -2.70 -29.45 -0.45
C THR A 420 -2.73 -28.79 -1.84
N ASP A 421 -2.95 -29.58 -2.88
CA ASP A 421 -3.19 -29.10 -4.25
C ASP A 421 -4.36 -28.09 -4.31
N GLY A 422 -5.41 -28.34 -3.52
CA GLY A 422 -6.57 -27.45 -3.39
C GLY A 422 -6.21 -26.06 -2.85
N TYR A 423 -5.27 -25.96 -1.91
CA TYR A 423 -4.77 -24.69 -1.40
C TYR A 423 -4.05 -23.89 -2.50
N ILE A 424 -3.12 -24.52 -3.21
CA ILE A 424 -2.35 -23.88 -4.30
C ILE A 424 -3.28 -23.41 -5.42
N ARG A 425 -4.20 -24.29 -5.86
CA ARG A 425 -5.25 -23.96 -6.84
C ARG A 425 -6.10 -22.79 -6.38
N GLY A 426 -6.53 -22.79 -5.11
CA GLY A 426 -7.32 -21.73 -4.54
C GLY A 426 -6.59 -20.38 -4.54
N ILE A 427 -5.28 -20.35 -4.28
CA ILE A 427 -4.49 -19.10 -4.37
C ILE A 427 -4.40 -18.60 -5.82
N PHE A 428 -4.05 -19.46 -6.78
CA PHE A 428 -4.03 -19.05 -8.19
C PHE A 428 -5.38 -18.51 -8.64
N HIS A 429 -6.47 -19.18 -8.24
CA HIS A 429 -7.82 -18.83 -8.66
C HIS A 429 -8.35 -17.56 -7.99
N ASN A 430 -8.26 -17.47 -6.65
CA ASN A 430 -8.89 -16.40 -5.88
C ASN A 430 -8.04 -15.14 -5.82
N VAL A 431 -6.71 -15.29 -5.87
CA VAL A 431 -5.78 -14.17 -5.72
C VAL A 431 -5.18 -13.79 -7.07
N ALA A 432 -4.44 -14.69 -7.72
CA ALA A 432 -3.65 -14.32 -8.88
C ALA A 432 -4.52 -13.99 -10.11
N LEU A 433 -5.44 -14.88 -10.48
CA LEU A 433 -6.32 -14.71 -11.63
C LEU A 433 -7.24 -13.49 -11.46
N LYS A 434 -7.83 -13.32 -10.28
CA LYS A 434 -8.69 -12.17 -9.97
C LYS A 434 -7.91 -10.85 -10.02
N GLN A 435 -6.72 -10.79 -9.40
CA GLN A 435 -5.89 -9.58 -9.43
C GLN A 435 -5.43 -9.23 -10.85
N SER A 436 -5.05 -10.23 -11.65
CA SER A 436 -4.70 -10.04 -13.06
C SER A 436 -5.88 -9.49 -13.86
N TYR A 437 -7.09 -10.05 -13.67
CA TYR A 437 -8.29 -9.53 -14.32
C TYR A 437 -8.61 -8.09 -13.89
N ASP A 438 -8.50 -7.78 -12.60
CA ASP A 438 -8.75 -6.42 -12.08
C ASP A 438 -7.77 -5.40 -12.69
N GLN A 439 -6.50 -5.77 -12.89
CA GLN A 439 -5.51 -4.91 -13.56
C GLN A 439 -5.78 -4.78 -15.06
N TYR A 440 -6.09 -5.89 -15.73
CA TYR A 440 -6.51 -5.88 -17.13
C TYR A 440 -7.72 -4.96 -17.35
N LYS A 441 -8.74 -5.08 -16.51
CA LYS A 441 -9.95 -4.25 -16.56
C LYS A 441 -9.65 -2.77 -16.35
N LYS A 442 -8.67 -2.43 -15.50
CA LYS A 442 -8.23 -1.03 -15.33
C LYS A 442 -7.59 -0.46 -16.59
N GLY A 443 -6.84 -1.29 -17.33
CA GLY A 443 -6.23 -0.94 -18.61
C GLY A 443 -7.19 -0.96 -19.81
N GLN A 444 -8.49 -1.24 -19.62
CA GLN A 444 -9.44 -1.17 -20.72
C GLN A 444 -9.97 0.27 -20.89
N PRO A 445 -10.09 0.76 -22.15
CA PRO A 445 -10.74 2.03 -22.45
C PRO A 445 -12.17 2.08 -21.94
N ARG A 446 -12.54 3.19 -21.28
CA ARG A 446 -13.93 3.45 -20.86
C ARG A 446 -14.64 4.30 -21.89
N HIS A 447 -15.96 4.13 -22.00
CA HIS A 447 -16.78 5.05 -22.76
C HIS A 447 -16.94 6.35 -21.95
N ILE A 448 -16.64 7.49 -22.55
CA ILE A 448 -16.81 8.84 -22.00
C ILE A 448 -18.13 9.39 -22.57
N PRO A 449 -19.25 9.33 -21.82
CA PRO A 449 -20.57 9.72 -22.33
C PRO A 449 -20.64 11.17 -22.80
N GLU A 450 -19.91 12.07 -22.13
CA GLU A 450 -19.91 13.51 -22.41
C GLU A 450 -19.34 13.84 -23.78
N LEU A 451 -18.38 13.03 -24.25
CA LEU A 451 -17.72 13.20 -25.55
C LEU A 451 -18.23 12.21 -26.60
N GLY A 452 -19.09 11.25 -26.22
CA GLY A 452 -19.60 10.21 -27.10
C GLY A 452 -18.51 9.33 -27.74
N ARG A 453 -17.35 9.18 -27.07
CA ARG A 453 -16.21 8.37 -27.54
C ARG A 453 -15.62 7.52 -26.43
N TYR A 454 -14.77 6.57 -26.78
CA TYR A 454 -13.95 5.85 -25.80
C TYR A 454 -12.67 6.63 -25.44
N GLU A 455 -12.15 6.38 -24.24
CA GLU A 455 -10.82 6.84 -23.81
C GLU A 455 -9.75 6.44 -24.85
N THR A 456 -8.80 7.33 -25.13
CA THR A 456 -7.59 6.97 -25.87
C THR A 456 -6.65 6.15 -24.99
N GLN A 457 -5.66 5.47 -25.57
CA GLN A 457 -4.68 4.72 -24.78
C GLN A 457 -3.91 5.63 -23.81
N GLU A 458 -3.56 6.84 -24.24
CA GLU A 458 -2.90 7.85 -23.39
C GLU A 458 -3.76 8.22 -22.17
N GLU A 459 -5.07 8.46 -22.38
CA GLU A 459 -6.01 8.74 -21.28
C GLU A 459 -6.16 7.56 -20.31
N VAL A 460 -6.12 6.32 -20.83
CA VAL A 460 -6.14 5.10 -20.01
C VAL A 460 -4.89 4.99 -19.15
N ASP A 461 -3.73 5.27 -19.74
CA ASP A 461 -2.43 5.20 -19.06
C ASP A 461 -2.34 6.25 -17.95
N GLU A 462 -2.71 7.51 -18.25
CA GLU A 462 -2.79 8.60 -17.26
C GLU A 462 -3.73 8.25 -16.10
N ARG A 463 -4.93 7.75 -16.40
CA ARG A 463 -5.89 7.28 -15.37
C ARG A 463 -5.31 6.15 -14.51
N CYS A 464 -4.55 5.24 -15.12
CA CYS A 464 -3.93 4.13 -14.39
C CYS A 464 -2.79 4.58 -13.47
N ASP A 465 -2.03 5.59 -13.89
CA ASP A 465 -0.97 6.20 -13.09
C ASP A 465 -1.53 6.98 -11.90
N GLU A 466 -2.58 7.78 -12.11
CA GLU A 466 -3.29 8.47 -11.02
C GLU A 466 -3.83 7.49 -9.96
N ASP A 467 -4.43 6.38 -10.41
CA ASP A 467 -4.92 5.30 -9.54
C ASP A 467 -3.78 4.67 -8.71
N ASP A 468 -2.63 4.43 -9.34
CA ASP A 468 -1.46 3.87 -8.69
C ASP A 468 -0.86 4.83 -7.66
N ASP A 469 -0.76 6.11 -7.99
CA ASP A 469 -0.22 7.12 -7.09
C ASP A 469 -1.17 7.38 -5.91
N LYS A 470 -2.49 7.41 -6.16
CA LYS A 470 -3.49 7.42 -5.10
C LYS A 470 -3.33 6.22 -4.16
N ARG A 471 -3.18 5.01 -4.73
CA ARG A 471 -3.01 3.77 -3.94
C ARG A 471 -1.69 3.79 -3.15
N LYS A 472 -0.59 4.23 -3.75
CA LYS A 472 0.71 4.40 -3.06
C LYS A 472 0.58 5.38 -1.90
N GLY A 473 -0.08 6.52 -2.12
CA GLY A 473 -0.35 7.53 -1.10
C GLY A 473 -1.21 6.97 0.06
N GLU A 474 -2.28 6.24 -0.25
CA GLU A 474 -3.13 5.58 0.76
C GLU A 474 -2.35 4.53 1.57
N LYS A 475 -1.51 3.72 0.91
CA LYS A 475 -0.64 2.74 1.58
C LYS A 475 0.34 3.43 2.52
N ALA A 476 1.07 4.43 2.04
CA ALA A 476 2.02 5.21 2.83
C ALA A 476 1.34 5.88 4.03
N ARG A 477 0.13 6.43 3.84
CA ARG A 477 -0.67 7.00 4.93
C ARG A 477 -1.07 5.96 5.97
N ARG A 478 -1.48 4.76 5.55
CA ARG A 478 -1.83 3.65 6.47
C ARG A 478 -0.62 3.19 7.27
N GLU A 479 0.54 3.07 6.62
CA GLU A 479 1.79 2.68 7.26
C GLU A 479 2.26 3.74 8.27
N ASN A 480 2.24 5.01 7.89
CA ASN A 480 2.55 6.12 8.79
C ASN A 480 1.63 6.14 10.01
N LYS A 481 0.33 5.85 9.84
CA LYS A 481 -0.61 5.70 10.96
C LYS A 481 -0.24 4.53 11.86
N ALA A 482 0.11 3.37 11.30
CA ALA A 482 0.53 2.21 12.08
C ALA A 482 1.80 2.53 12.91
N GLN A 483 2.82 3.12 12.29
CA GLN A 483 4.04 3.54 13.00
C GLN A 483 3.75 4.59 14.10
N LYS A 484 2.78 5.48 13.93
CA LYS A 484 2.35 6.42 14.98
C LYS A 484 1.68 5.70 16.14
N LEU A 485 0.81 4.73 15.86
CA LEU A 485 0.15 3.93 16.88
C LEU A 485 1.19 3.20 17.74
N ASP A 486 2.15 2.53 17.10
CA ASP A 486 3.17 1.75 17.80
C ASP A 486 4.06 2.64 18.67
N ARG A 487 4.49 3.79 18.14
CA ARG A 487 5.24 4.80 18.94
C ARG A 487 4.44 5.27 20.16
N ARG A 488 3.14 5.56 19.99
CA ARG A 488 2.28 6.02 21.09
C ARG A 488 2.06 4.92 22.12
N LYS A 489 1.83 3.68 21.70
CA LYS A 489 1.73 2.51 22.60
C LYS A 489 3.00 2.36 23.43
N GLY A 490 4.16 2.35 22.79
CA GLY A 490 5.45 2.22 23.48
C GLY A 490 5.72 3.37 24.46
N LEU A 491 5.30 4.60 24.14
CA LEU A 491 5.42 5.73 25.06
C LEU A 491 4.50 5.61 26.28
N VAL A 492 3.24 5.23 26.06
CA VAL A 492 2.28 5.01 27.15
C VAL A 492 2.74 3.88 28.07
N GLU A 493 3.24 2.77 27.53
CA GLU A 493 3.75 1.65 28.34
C GLU A 493 4.97 2.02 29.19
N LYS A 494 5.89 2.81 28.62
CA LYS A 494 7.02 3.37 29.38
C LYS A 494 6.53 4.28 30.49
N GLN A 495 5.56 5.13 30.20
CA GLN A 495 5.00 6.06 31.19
C GLN A 495 4.29 5.32 32.33
N ILE A 496 3.47 4.31 32.03
CA ILE A 496 2.84 3.44 33.03
C ILE A 496 3.90 2.82 33.94
N THR A 497 4.99 2.28 33.35
CA THR A 497 6.09 1.69 34.12
C THR A 497 6.71 2.69 35.09
N LEU A 498 7.01 3.91 34.63
CA LEU A 498 7.57 4.97 35.46
C LEU A 498 6.60 5.42 36.56
N LYS A 499 5.32 5.58 36.22
CA LYS A 499 4.25 6.00 37.14
C LYS A 499 3.99 4.95 38.23
N MET A 500 4.03 3.67 37.85
CA MET A 500 3.91 2.54 38.76
C MET A 500 5.07 2.51 39.78
N MET A 501 6.31 2.77 39.32
CA MET A 501 7.48 2.85 40.21
C MET A 501 7.37 4.01 41.22
N LYS A 502 6.78 5.14 40.81
CA LYS A 502 6.62 6.34 41.66
C LYS A 502 5.33 6.36 42.48
N ARG A 503 4.39 5.45 42.21
CA ARG A 503 3.03 5.42 42.77
C ARG A 503 2.27 6.74 42.54
N ASP A 504 2.43 7.32 41.35
CA ASP A 504 1.78 8.57 41.00
C ASP A 504 0.25 8.40 40.89
N PRO A 505 -0.57 9.38 41.32
CA PRO A 505 -2.02 9.26 41.36
C PRO A 505 -2.69 9.18 39.98
N ASP A 506 -2.00 9.60 38.90
CA ASP A 506 -2.50 9.57 37.52
C ASP A 506 -2.22 8.23 36.80
N LEU A 507 -1.70 7.20 37.49
CA LEU A 507 -1.44 5.88 36.90
C LEU A 507 -2.66 5.30 36.18
N LYS A 508 -3.85 5.36 36.81
CA LYS A 508 -5.10 4.85 36.23
C LYS A 508 -5.46 5.54 34.91
N THR A 509 -5.14 6.83 34.77
CA THR A 509 -5.36 7.58 33.53
C THR A 509 -4.48 7.06 32.40
N TRP A 510 -3.22 6.72 32.68
CA TRP A 510 -2.30 6.16 31.68
C TRP A 510 -2.69 4.73 31.29
N GLU A 511 -3.14 3.90 32.24
CA GLU A 511 -3.70 2.58 31.96
C GLU A 511 -4.93 2.67 31.05
N TYR A 512 -5.83 3.63 31.33
CA TYR A 512 -6.97 3.89 30.45
C TYR A 512 -6.53 4.34 29.05
N LEU A 513 -5.54 5.25 28.95
CA LEU A 513 -4.99 5.66 27.64
C LEU A 513 -4.44 4.48 26.84
N LYS A 514 -3.84 3.47 27.50
CA LYS A 514 -3.39 2.23 26.85
C LYS A 514 -4.57 1.47 26.26
N VAL A 515 -5.66 1.32 27.01
CA VAL A 515 -6.90 0.68 26.53
C VAL A 515 -7.50 1.46 25.36
N LEU A 516 -7.57 2.79 25.49
CA LEU A 516 -8.08 3.67 24.44
C LEU A 516 -7.27 3.57 23.14
N LEU A 517 -5.93 3.55 23.22
CA LEU A 517 -5.07 3.36 22.04
C LEU A 517 -5.26 1.99 21.39
N LYS A 518 -5.48 0.94 22.20
CA LYS A 518 -5.79 -0.41 21.70
C LYS A 518 -7.11 -0.41 20.93
N TRP A 519 -8.12 0.29 21.46
CA TRP A 519 -9.44 0.38 20.85
C TRP A 519 -9.45 1.19 19.56
N LEU A 520 -8.85 2.38 19.58
CA LEU A 520 -8.76 3.28 18.42
C LEU A 520 -7.98 2.67 17.25
N GLY A 521 -6.99 1.83 17.54
CA GLY A 521 -6.17 1.16 16.53
C GLY A 521 -5.51 2.13 15.53
N VAL A 522 -5.26 1.63 14.32
CA VAL A 522 -4.65 2.42 13.23
C VAL A 522 -5.61 3.49 12.71
N ALA A 523 -6.93 3.25 12.77
CA ALA A 523 -7.96 4.15 12.28
C ALA A 523 -8.02 5.46 13.07
N GLY A 524 -7.88 5.38 14.40
CA GLY A 524 -7.88 6.55 15.29
C GLY A 524 -6.60 7.39 15.25
N MET A 525 -5.58 7.00 14.48
CA MET A 525 -4.37 7.80 14.31
C MET A 525 -4.60 8.97 13.35
N SER A 526 -4.07 10.15 13.71
CA SER A 526 -4.17 11.34 12.89
C SER A 526 -3.48 11.14 11.54
N SER A 527 -4.21 11.50 10.49
CA SER A 527 -3.64 11.64 9.15
C SER A 527 -2.93 12.98 9.11
N GLU A 528 -1.61 12.94 9.12
CA GLU A 528 -0.81 14.14 8.87
C GLU A 528 -0.27 13.94 7.46
N ASP A 529 -0.83 14.70 6.54
CA ASP A 529 -0.30 14.75 5.19
C ASP A 529 0.79 15.83 5.22
N PRO A 530 2.04 15.50 4.85
CA PRO A 530 3.07 16.53 4.69
C PRO A 530 2.60 17.48 3.59
N ASP A 531 2.51 18.76 3.93
CA ASP A 531 2.14 19.83 3.02
C ASP A 531 3.35 20.75 2.87
N SER A 532 3.61 21.23 1.66
CA SER A 532 4.70 22.17 1.42
C SER A 532 4.11 23.57 1.45
N ARG A 533 4.37 24.32 2.52
CA ARG A 533 3.94 25.71 2.63
C ARG A 533 5.12 26.64 2.69
N ASP A 534 4.94 27.79 2.06
CA ASP A 534 5.83 28.92 2.27
C ASP A 534 5.59 29.50 3.68
N VAL A 535 6.58 29.35 4.56
CA VAL A 535 6.57 29.92 5.91
C VAL A 535 7.70 30.93 6.01
N GLY A 536 7.39 32.19 5.67
CA GLY A 536 8.34 33.31 5.74
C GLY A 536 9.31 33.38 4.56
N GLY A 537 8.87 33.08 3.34
CA GLY A 537 9.67 33.08 2.11
C GLY A 537 10.49 31.79 1.90
N ILE A 538 10.28 30.76 2.72
CA ILE A 538 10.98 29.48 2.66
C ILE A 538 9.93 28.38 2.58
N VAL A 539 9.95 27.62 1.49
CA VAL A 539 9.12 26.42 1.34
C VAL A 539 9.60 25.38 2.37
N ARG A 540 8.76 25.12 3.37
CA ARG A 540 9.01 24.11 4.40
C ARG A 540 7.91 23.05 4.36
N VAL A 541 8.29 21.81 4.64
CA VAL A 541 7.32 20.75 4.90
C VAL A 541 6.68 21.03 6.26
N VAL A 542 5.40 21.37 6.23
CA VAL A 542 4.55 21.57 7.40
C VAL A 542 3.59 20.40 7.55
N TYR A 543 3.26 20.05 8.79
CA TYR A 543 2.24 19.04 9.04
C TYR A 543 0.90 19.73 9.24
N THR A 544 0.03 19.63 8.24
CA THR A 544 -1.32 20.20 8.31
C THR A 544 -2.22 19.25 9.10
N VAL A 545 -2.62 19.66 10.30
CA VAL A 545 -3.58 18.91 11.12
C VAL A 545 -4.98 19.22 10.59
N ARG A 546 -5.63 18.21 10.00
CA ARG A 546 -7.02 18.33 9.52
C ARG A 546 -8.02 18.24 10.66
N ILE A 547 -9.08 19.04 10.58
CA ILE A 547 -10.13 19.13 11.60
C ILE A 547 -11.10 17.96 11.44
N CYS A 548 -11.26 17.12 12.45
CA CYS A 548 -12.26 16.05 12.45
C CYS A 548 -13.59 16.62 12.96
N LEU A 549 -14.61 16.74 12.11
CA LEU A 549 -15.91 17.33 12.46
C LEU A 549 -16.61 16.63 13.64
N TRP A 550 -16.44 15.31 13.72
CA TRP A 550 -17.00 14.49 14.79
C TRP A 550 -16.33 14.71 16.14
N ARG A 551 -15.15 15.35 16.20
CA ARG A 551 -14.37 15.48 17.43
C ARG A 551 -14.84 16.67 18.25
N HIS A 552 -14.99 16.48 19.56
CA HIS A 552 -15.36 17.56 20.48
C HIS A 552 -14.43 18.79 20.33
N PRO A 553 -14.98 20.02 20.18
CA PRO A 553 -14.19 21.22 19.89
C PRO A 553 -13.11 21.52 20.95
N ASN A 554 -13.42 21.31 22.24
CA ASN A 554 -12.45 21.52 23.33
C ASN A 554 -11.15 20.72 23.15
N ILE A 555 -11.19 19.53 22.52
CA ILE A 555 -9.97 18.74 22.26
C ILE A 555 -8.98 19.53 21.39
N THR A 556 -9.46 20.39 20.51
CA THR A 556 -8.62 21.27 19.68
C THR A 556 -7.83 22.26 20.54
N GLU A 557 -8.47 22.87 21.54
CA GLU A 557 -7.81 23.79 22.47
C GLU A 557 -6.72 23.07 23.27
N TYR A 558 -6.97 21.83 23.72
CA TYR A 558 -5.96 21.00 24.40
C TYR A 558 -4.76 20.69 23.52
N LEU A 559 -4.98 20.33 22.26
CA LEU A 559 -3.89 20.09 21.30
C LEU A 559 -3.04 21.35 21.11
N GLN A 560 -3.67 22.53 21.04
CA GLN A 560 -2.95 23.81 20.98
C GLN A 560 -2.14 24.10 22.24
N MET A 561 -2.66 23.75 23.43
CA MET A 561 -1.90 23.90 24.68
C MET A 561 -0.68 22.98 24.69
N ILE A 562 -0.82 21.72 24.29
CA ILE A 562 0.30 20.77 24.18
C ILE A 562 1.36 21.34 23.23
N ASP A 563 0.94 21.80 22.05
CA ASP A 563 1.83 22.38 21.05
C ASP A 563 2.56 23.66 21.54
N LYS A 564 1.99 24.39 22.51
CA LYS A 564 2.61 25.56 23.17
C LYS A 564 3.58 25.16 24.30
N THR A 565 3.31 24.06 25.01
CA THR A 565 4.14 23.62 26.16
C THR A 565 5.44 22.95 25.75
N GLU A 566 5.50 22.34 24.57
CA GLU A 566 6.76 21.81 24.06
C GLU A 566 7.65 22.96 23.56
N LYS A 567 8.78 23.21 24.24
CA LYS A 567 9.93 23.90 23.62
C LYS A 567 10.35 23.03 22.43
N ARG A 568 9.80 23.32 21.25
CA ARG A 568 10.04 22.55 20.03
C ARG A 568 11.53 22.35 19.87
N LYS A 569 11.97 21.09 19.78
CA LYS A 569 13.34 20.79 19.31
C LYS A 569 13.53 21.54 18.00
N ALA A 570 14.70 22.15 17.78
CA ALA A 570 14.97 23.04 16.64
C ALA A 570 14.63 22.44 15.26
N ASN A 571 14.46 21.12 15.16
CA ASN A 571 14.19 20.36 13.93
C ASN A 571 12.74 19.84 13.81
N ALA A 572 11.82 20.20 14.71
CA ALA A 572 10.43 19.79 14.57
C ALA A 572 9.71 20.62 13.50
N CYS A 573 9.26 19.99 12.41
CA CYS A 573 8.40 20.63 11.41
C CYS A 573 7.19 21.28 12.10
N PRO A 574 6.88 22.55 11.81
CA PRO A 574 5.76 23.22 12.45
C PRO A 574 4.44 22.52 12.06
N ARG A 575 3.60 22.27 13.06
CA ARG A 575 2.22 21.87 12.86
C ARG A 575 1.39 23.12 12.62
N VAL A 576 0.61 23.11 11.55
CA VAL A 576 -0.31 24.19 11.19
C VAL A 576 -1.72 23.62 11.22
N THR A 577 -2.64 24.30 11.88
CA THR A 577 -4.04 23.93 11.85
C THR A 577 -4.58 24.24 10.45
N GLY A 578 -4.97 23.21 9.71
CA GLY A 578 -5.60 23.38 8.41
C GLY A 578 -7.07 23.75 8.55
N THR A 579 -7.62 24.50 7.60
CA THR A 579 -9.07 24.68 7.45
C THR A 579 -9.75 23.46 6.83
N ALA A 580 -8.97 22.56 6.23
CA ALA A 580 -9.47 21.35 5.59
C ALA A 580 -10.00 20.33 6.61
N TYR A 581 -11.20 19.81 6.34
CA TYR A 581 -11.78 18.74 7.14
C TYR A 581 -11.03 17.41 6.95
N GLY A 582 -10.91 16.67 8.04
CA GLY A 582 -10.39 15.32 8.06
C GLY A 582 -11.34 14.37 7.36
N ARG A 583 -10.79 13.43 6.58
CA ARG A 583 -11.55 12.34 5.94
C ARG A 583 -11.64 11.08 6.81
N SER A 584 -11.28 11.17 8.09
CA SER A 584 -11.33 10.01 8.99
C SER A 584 -12.75 9.88 9.53
N ASP A 585 -13.33 8.70 9.37
CA ASP A 585 -14.61 8.36 9.99
C ASP A 585 -14.53 8.46 11.52
N ALA A 586 -15.70 8.68 12.13
CA ALA A 586 -15.84 8.68 13.58
C ALA A 586 -15.55 7.28 14.11
N PRO A 587 -14.62 7.11 15.08
CA PRO A 587 -14.38 5.82 15.70
C PRO A 587 -15.65 5.32 16.39
N ILE A 588 -15.88 4.00 16.35
CA ILE A 588 -16.97 3.35 17.07
C ILE A 588 -16.55 3.20 18.52
N GLY A 589 -17.49 3.46 19.43
CA GLY A 589 -17.40 3.14 20.84
C GLY A 589 -16.98 4.29 21.77
N LEU A 590 -16.51 5.42 21.24
CA LEU A 590 -15.92 6.45 22.12
C LEU A 590 -16.92 6.98 23.16
N PRO A 591 -16.44 7.45 24.31
CA PRO A 591 -17.29 8.15 25.27
C PRO A 591 -18.00 9.33 24.59
N LEU A 592 -19.28 9.55 24.93
CA LEU A 592 -20.12 10.61 24.35
C LEU A 592 -19.42 11.99 24.35
N LYS A 593 -18.68 12.30 25.41
CA LYS A 593 -17.93 13.57 25.58
C LYS A 593 -16.78 13.78 24.59
N MET A 594 -16.34 12.74 23.88
CA MET A 594 -15.32 12.84 22.83
C MET A 594 -15.91 13.29 21.48
N TYR A 595 -17.23 13.16 21.31
CA TYR A 595 -17.90 13.58 20.08
C TYR A 595 -18.31 15.06 20.16
N ASN A 596 -18.35 15.71 19.00
CA ASN A 596 -18.95 17.03 18.86
C ASN A 596 -20.48 16.88 18.93
N PRO A 597 -21.16 17.47 19.94
CA PRO A 597 -22.59 17.29 20.12
C PRO A 597 -23.39 17.74 18.89
N LYS A 598 -23.02 18.88 18.30
CA LYS A 598 -23.71 19.40 17.10
C LYS A 598 -23.65 18.43 15.93
N TRP A 599 -22.46 17.88 15.67
CA TRP A 599 -22.26 16.91 14.61
C TRP A 599 -23.05 15.61 14.86
N LEU A 600 -23.12 15.18 16.12
CA LEU A 600 -23.86 13.99 16.50
C LEU A 600 -25.37 14.19 16.31
N ASP A 601 -25.89 15.35 16.71
CA ASP A 601 -27.29 15.74 16.54
C ASP A 601 -27.67 15.83 15.05
N GLU A 602 -26.86 16.50 14.23
CA GLU A 602 -27.03 16.54 12.76
C GLU A 602 -27.10 15.14 12.13
N LYS A 603 -26.31 14.18 12.64
CA LYS A 603 -26.33 12.81 12.14
C LYS A 603 -27.53 12.01 12.62
N LYS A 604 -28.03 12.26 13.83
CA LYS A 604 -29.27 11.66 14.33
C LYS A 604 -30.49 12.11 13.53
N GLU A 605 -30.54 13.37 13.12
CA GLU A 605 -31.63 13.88 12.29
C GLU A 605 -31.74 13.11 10.97
N VAL A 606 -30.59 12.79 10.34
CA VAL A 606 -30.55 12.00 9.10
C VAL A 606 -30.75 10.51 9.37
N PHE A 607 -30.23 10.00 10.49
CA PHE A 607 -30.29 8.59 10.85
C PHE A 607 -30.46 8.42 12.38
N PRO A 608 -31.70 8.26 12.88
CA PRO A 608 -31.98 8.24 14.32
C PRO A 608 -31.20 7.18 15.11
N ALA A 609 -30.88 6.04 14.50
CA ALA A 609 -30.10 4.96 15.12
C ALA A 609 -28.56 5.17 15.04
N PHE A 610 -28.10 6.39 14.69
CA PHE A 610 -26.67 6.65 14.49
C PHE A 610 -25.82 6.46 15.73
N GLU A 611 -26.33 6.79 16.91
CA GLU A 611 -25.62 6.54 18.18
C GLU A 611 -25.46 5.06 18.49
N GLU A 612 -26.45 4.23 18.14
CA GLU A 612 -26.39 2.79 18.32
C GLU A 612 -25.35 2.19 17.36
N VAL A 613 -25.31 2.65 16.11
CA VAL A 613 -24.29 2.25 15.13
C VAL A 613 -22.88 2.67 15.55
N LEU A 614 -22.74 3.81 16.22
CA LEU A 614 -21.47 4.25 16.79
C LEU A 614 -21.15 3.57 18.13
N GLU A 615 -22.04 2.77 18.71
CA GLU A 615 -21.87 2.11 20.03
C GLU A 615 -21.36 3.08 21.12
N VAL A 616 -21.86 4.32 21.13
CA VAL A 616 -21.32 5.39 21.98
C VAL A 616 -21.28 4.95 23.45
N SER A 617 -20.09 4.95 24.04
CA SER A 617 -19.91 4.54 25.43
C SER A 617 -20.56 5.54 26.40
N GLN A 618 -21.34 5.01 27.34
CA GLN A 618 -21.96 5.78 28.43
C GLN A 618 -20.98 6.15 29.54
N GLU A 619 -19.71 5.72 29.46
CA GLU A 619 -18.71 6.07 30.46
C GLU A 619 -18.59 7.60 30.60
N ALA A 620 -18.82 8.08 31.83
CA ALA A 620 -18.60 9.47 32.20
C ALA A 620 -17.10 9.77 32.24
N PHE A 621 -16.50 9.98 31.06
CA PHE A 621 -15.09 10.28 30.96
C PHE A 621 -14.85 11.79 31.11
N ASP A 622 -14.55 12.22 32.32
CA ASP A 622 -14.03 13.57 32.56
C ASP A 622 -12.54 13.61 32.19
N PHE A 623 -12.27 13.69 30.88
CA PHE A 623 -10.92 13.79 30.29
C PHE A 623 -10.06 14.88 30.95
N LEU A 624 -10.70 15.82 31.65
CA LEU A 624 -10.17 17.14 31.94
C LEU A 624 -9.92 17.43 33.41
N VAL A 625 -10.50 16.70 34.37
CA VAL A 625 -10.25 17.00 35.79
C VAL A 625 -8.81 16.62 36.17
N VAL A 626 -8.27 15.51 35.66
CA VAL A 626 -6.94 15.02 36.09
C VAL A 626 -5.77 15.82 35.51
N ALA A 627 -5.89 16.36 34.28
CA ALA A 627 -4.79 17.08 33.63
C ALA A 627 -4.62 18.52 34.14
N THR A 628 -5.71 19.21 34.47
CA THR A 628 -5.66 20.63 34.92
C THR A 628 -5.56 20.79 36.42
N SER A 629 -5.92 19.78 37.22
CA SER A 629 -5.83 19.86 38.69
C SER A 629 -4.38 19.93 39.20
N ASN A 630 -3.41 19.45 38.41
CA ASN A 630 -1.99 19.42 38.78
C ASN A 630 -1.16 20.60 38.22
N SER A 631 -1.74 21.49 37.41
CA SER A 631 -1.02 22.64 36.86
C SER A 631 -1.23 23.95 37.64
N ARG A 632 -1.90 23.89 38.80
CA ARG A 632 -1.98 24.98 39.78
C ARG A 632 -1.18 24.59 41.03
N VAL A 633 0.15 24.50 40.89
CA VAL A 633 1.11 24.57 42.00
C VAL A 633 2.25 25.46 41.57
#